data_AF-A0AB38IDX9-F1
#
_entry.id   AF-A0AB38IDX9-F1
#
_cell.length_a   1.000
_cell.length_b   1.000
_cell.length_c   1.000
_cell.angle_alpha   90.00
_cell.angle_beta   90.00
_cell.angle_gamma   90.00
#
_symmetry.space_group_name_H-M   'P 1'
#
loop_
_entity.id
_entity.type
_entity.pdbx_description
1 polymer ?
#
loop_
_entity_poly.entity_id
_entity_poly.type
_entity_poly.pdbx_seq_one_letter_code
_entity_poly.pdbx_strand_id
1 'polypeptide(L)'
;MDELLRLVPTVGYGDDAPADRRGGALHLSAVLPALSAAIGHPAPTKVHADPKACQRALGLPDAESAIVVLVDGLGYWNLAMRLGHAPYLRSLMNESANQRPIATCAPSTTVAAMAAFGTGTCPGLTAMAGYTQLEPASHKLIQLIQFKDALAPKPANPHIPVPPMVDPLDLQREETVFEKLAAQEVRVTSSGLPKFSKSPLTEAALRGTDYQGNVTPRDRVLAAARASRTPGLTYLYIRDADKVGHNYGWDSEHWVAAFEHIDAQLALLKRSAPKGTLIVIVADHGMVQTDMDQRIDIAVEPQLTRGVSLVGGGAALADAVCRAG
;
A
#
# COMPACT_ATOMS: atom_id res chain seq x y z
N MET A 1 -27.20 14.56 4.82
CA MET A 1 -26.31 15.75 4.82
C MET A 1 -25.62 15.91 6.17
N ASP A 2 -26.37 16.00 7.28
CA ASP A 2 -25.82 16.16 8.63
C ASP A 2 -24.74 15.13 9.03
N GLU A 3 -24.80 13.91 8.50
CA GLU A 3 -23.81 12.87 8.76
C GLU A 3 -22.43 13.17 8.16
N LEU A 4 -22.36 13.85 7.00
CA LEU A 4 -21.10 14.24 6.34
C LEU A 4 -20.39 15.39 7.07
N LEU A 5 -21.14 16.13 7.90
CA LEU A 5 -20.63 17.25 8.69
C LEU A 5 -20.21 16.84 10.10
N ARG A 6 -20.38 15.56 10.47
CA ARG A 6 -19.95 15.04 11.77
C ARG A 6 -18.46 14.77 11.76
N LEU A 7 -17.80 15.22 12.83
CA LEU A 7 -16.42 14.82 13.10
C LEU A 7 -16.37 13.32 13.39
N VAL A 8 -15.54 12.60 12.63
CA VAL A 8 -15.22 11.20 12.90
C VAL A 8 -14.05 11.18 13.90
N PRO A 9 -14.07 10.29 14.92
CA PRO A 9 -12.95 10.15 15.84
C PRO A 9 -11.64 9.89 15.09
N THR A 10 -10.56 10.53 15.53
CA THR A 10 -9.22 10.33 14.96
C THR A 10 -8.79 8.87 15.12
N VAL A 11 -8.30 8.26 14.05
CA VAL A 11 -7.74 6.91 14.09
C VAL A 11 -6.43 6.94 14.87
N GLY A 12 -6.34 6.17 15.95
CA GLY A 12 -5.11 6.02 16.75
C GLY A 12 -4.20 4.92 16.17
N TYR A 13 -2.90 5.19 16.06
CA TYR A 13 -1.90 4.22 15.62
C TYR A 13 -0.92 3.94 16.77
N GLY A 14 -0.44 2.70 16.88
CA GLY A 14 0.61 2.33 17.84
C GLY A 14 0.40 0.96 18.48
N ASP A 15 1.50 0.36 18.96
CA ASP A 15 1.49 -0.95 19.63
C ASP A 15 0.68 -0.97 20.93
N ASP A 16 0.53 0.20 21.57
CA ASP A 16 -0.28 0.38 22.80
C ASP A 16 -1.78 0.46 22.52
N ALA A 17 -2.19 0.50 21.24
CA ALA A 17 -3.59 0.45 20.89
C ALA A 17 -4.15 -0.95 21.23
N PRO A 18 -5.35 -1.03 21.85
CA PRO A 18 -6.06 -2.28 22.04
C PRO A 18 -6.08 -3.14 20.76
N ALA A 19 -5.93 -4.46 20.90
CA ALA A 19 -5.81 -5.38 19.75
C ALA A 19 -7.04 -5.38 18.81
N ASP A 20 -8.18 -4.85 19.27
CA ASP A 20 -9.42 -4.66 18.51
C ASP A 20 -9.49 -3.29 17.79
N ARG A 21 -8.51 -2.39 17.98
CA ARG A 21 -8.43 -1.09 17.30
C ARG A 21 -7.61 -1.12 16.01
N ARG A 22 -8.10 -0.36 15.03
CA ARG A 22 -7.42 -0.08 13.75
C ARG A 22 -6.14 0.72 14.03
N GLY A 23 -4.97 0.10 13.96
CA GLY A 23 -3.67 0.76 14.13
C GLY A 23 -2.65 0.07 15.06
N GLY A 24 -3.02 -1.04 15.70
CA GLY A 24 -2.10 -1.86 16.49
C GLY A 24 -1.26 -2.85 15.65
N ALA A 25 -0.70 -3.89 16.27
CA ALA A 25 0.17 -4.86 15.60
C ALA A 25 -0.49 -5.67 14.46
N LEU A 26 -1.82 -5.63 14.33
CA LEU A 26 -2.59 -6.19 13.20
C LEU A 26 -2.95 -5.11 12.19
N HIS A 27 -1.94 -4.39 11.74
CA HIS A 27 -2.06 -3.30 10.78
C HIS A 27 -0.99 -3.42 9.69
N LEU A 28 -1.27 -2.91 8.50
CA LEU A 28 -0.34 -2.93 7.37
C LEU A 28 1.05 -2.33 7.70
N SER A 29 1.09 -1.26 8.50
CA SER A 29 2.35 -0.64 8.94
C SER A 29 3.21 -1.55 9.85
N ALA A 30 2.62 -2.57 10.49
CA ALA A 30 3.36 -3.50 11.34
C ALA A 30 4.09 -4.60 10.53
N VAL A 31 3.75 -4.77 9.24
CA VAL A 31 4.24 -5.88 8.41
C VAL A 31 5.76 -5.82 8.19
N LEU A 32 6.30 -4.67 7.77
CA LEU A 32 7.74 -4.54 7.56
C LEU A 32 8.56 -4.58 8.86
N PRO A 33 8.15 -3.92 9.96
CA PRO A 33 8.78 -4.13 11.27
C PRO A 33 8.76 -5.60 11.70
N ALA A 34 7.64 -6.30 11.58
CA ALA A 34 7.55 -7.72 11.91
C ALA A 34 8.49 -8.59 11.06
N LEU A 35 8.57 -8.32 9.75
CA LEU A 35 9.47 -9.02 8.83
C LEU A 35 10.94 -8.74 9.15
N SER A 36 11.28 -7.51 9.52
CA SER A 36 12.63 -7.15 9.95
C SER A 36 13.07 -7.97 11.18
N ALA A 37 12.16 -8.19 12.14
CA ALA A 37 12.41 -9.05 13.29
C ALA A 37 12.49 -10.54 12.92
N ALA A 38 11.62 -11.00 12.01
CA ALA A 38 11.62 -12.38 11.52
C ALA A 38 12.93 -12.76 10.83
N ILE A 39 13.56 -11.81 10.13
CA ILE A 39 14.88 -12.00 9.50
C ILE A 39 16.07 -11.73 10.41
N GLY A 40 15.84 -11.46 11.70
CA GLY A 40 16.92 -11.25 12.68
C GLY A 40 17.49 -9.83 12.74
N HIS A 41 16.91 -8.88 12.01
CA HIS A 41 17.37 -7.48 11.92
C HIS A 41 16.24 -6.51 12.30
N PRO A 42 15.79 -6.50 13.57
CA PRO A 42 14.64 -5.71 14.00
C PRO A 42 14.84 -4.22 13.73
N ALA A 43 13.91 -3.60 13.01
CA ALA A 43 13.90 -2.20 12.66
C ALA A 43 12.70 -1.48 13.32
N PRO A 44 12.88 -0.88 14.51
CA PRO A 44 11.81 -0.16 15.20
C PRO A 44 11.43 1.12 14.45
N THR A 45 10.17 1.55 14.60
CA THR A 45 9.63 2.77 14.00
C THR A 45 8.97 3.65 15.08
N LYS A 46 8.54 4.85 14.71
CA LYS A 46 7.80 5.75 15.62
C LYS A 46 6.46 5.18 16.09
N VAL A 47 5.89 4.24 15.33
CA VAL A 47 4.59 3.61 15.63
C VAL A 47 4.77 2.21 16.22
N HIS A 48 5.78 1.47 15.75
CA HIS A 48 6.06 0.09 16.13
C HIS A 48 7.44 0.00 16.79
N ALA A 49 7.48 0.22 18.10
CA ALA A 49 8.74 0.26 18.86
C ALA A 49 9.28 -1.14 19.17
N ASP A 50 8.41 -2.17 19.23
CA ASP A 50 8.80 -3.58 19.39
C ASP A 50 8.48 -4.39 18.12
N PRO A 51 9.42 -4.45 17.15
CA PRO A 51 9.31 -5.32 15.98
C PRO A 51 9.07 -6.80 16.30
N LYS A 52 9.58 -7.31 17.43
CA LYS A 52 9.39 -8.71 17.86
C LYS A 52 7.96 -8.92 18.38
N ALA A 53 7.33 -7.92 19.01
CA ALA A 53 5.89 -7.98 19.32
C ALA A 53 5.05 -8.02 18.04
N CYS A 54 5.38 -7.20 17.03
CA CYS A 54 4.72 -7.23 15.73
C CYS A 54 4.85 -8.61 15.07
N GLN A 55 6.05 -9.20 15.09
CA GLN A 55 6.31 -10.55 14.60
C GLN A 55 5.41 -11.60 15.27
N ARG A 56 5.35 -11.60 16.61
CA ARG A 56 4.50 -12.52 17.38
C ARG A 56 3.02 -12.31 17.07
N ALA A 57 2.56 -11.06 17.01
CA ALA A 57 1.17 -10.72 16.75
C ALA A 57 0.71 -11.16 15.36
N LEU A 58 1.58 -11.03 14.34
CA LEU A 58 1.33 -11.49 12.97
C LEU A 58 1.61 -12.99 12.77
N GLY A 59 2.18 -13.69 13.76
CA GLY A 59 2.46 -15.12 13.69
C GLY A 59 3.56 -15.49 12.70
N LEU A 60 4.52 -14.59 12.46
CA LEU A 60 5.60 -14.82 11.50
C LEU A 60 6.72 -15.66 12.13
N PRO A 61 7.11 -16.80 11.54
CA PRO A 61 8.26 -17.57 12.01
C PRO A 61 9.57 -16.83 11.73
N ASP A 62 10.64 -17.20 12.42
CA ASP A 62 11.99 -16.75 12.06
C ASP A 62 12.41 -17.36 10.71
N ALA A 63 13.16 -16.61 9.91
CA ALA A 63 13.64 -17.02 8.58
C ALA A 63 14.90 -16.24 8.19
N GLU A 64 15.79 -16.81 7.38
CA GLU A 64 16.96 -16.05 6.86
C GLU A 64 16.59 -15.14 5.68
N SER A 65 15.59 -15.56 4.89
CA SER A 65 15.07 -14.83 3.73
C SER A 65 13.57 -14.68 3.83
N ALA A 66 13.07 -13.49 3.55
CA ALA A 66 11.64 -13.23 3.42
C ALA A 66 11.28 -12.57 2.08
N ILE A 67 10.13 -12.93 1.53
CA ILE A 67 9.48 -12.24 0.42
C ILE A 67 8.14 -11.71 0.92
N VAL A 68 7.96 -10.40 0.87
CA VAL A 68 6.65 -9.78 1.08
C VAL A 68 6.05 -9.42 -0.27
N VAL A 69 4.88 -10.00 -0.55
CA VAL A 69 4.11 -9.73 -1.76
C VAL A 69 2.96 -8.79 -1.40
N LEU A 70 2.95 -7.61 -2.01
CA LEU A 70 1.83 -6.69 -1.89
C LEU A 70 0.99 -6.77 -3.16
N VAL A 71 -0.26 -7.22 -3.00
CA VAL A 71 -1.26 -7.30 -4.06
C VAL A 71 -2.21 -6.12 -3.92
N ASP A 72 -2.05 -5.14 -4.79
CA ASP A 72 -2.81 -3.90 -4.79
C ASP A 72 -4.32 -4.17 -4.92
N GLY A 73 -5.11 -3.64 -3.98
CA GLY A 73 -6.57 -3.73 -3.96
C GLY A 73 -7.16 -5.12 -3.67
N LEU A 74 -6.36 -6.12 -3.28
CA LEU A 74 -6.86 -7.46 -2.92
C LEU A 74 -7.25 -7.55 -1.43
N GLY A 75 -8.38 -6.94 -1.08
CA GLY A 75 -8.88 -6.95 0.29
C GLY A 75 -9.23 -8.35 0.81
N TYR A 76 -9.12 -8.55 2.13
CA TYR A 76 -9.42 -9.82 2.78
C TYR A 76 -10.81 -10.37 2.41
N TRP A 77 -11.84 -9.52 2.40
CA TRP A 77 -13.19 -9.95 2.06
C TRP A 77 -13.37 -10.24 0.58
N ASN A 78 -12.69 -9.49 -0.30
CA ASN A 78 -12.67 -9.79 -1.75
C ASN A 78 -12.08 -11.18 -1.99
N LEU A 79 -10.96 -11.50 -1.33
CA LEU A 79 -10.34 -12.83 -1.32
C LEU A 79 -11.30 -13.89 -0.78
N ALA A 80 -11.81 -13.71 0.44
CA ALA A 80 -12.67 -14.68 1.12
C ALA A 80 -13.92 -15.04 0.29
N MET A 81 -14.55 -14.03 -0.33
CA MET A 81 -15.74 -14.20 -1.17
C MET A 81 -15.47 -14.82 -2.54
N ARG A 82 -14.20 -15.03 -2.92
CA ARG A 82 -13.79 -15.57 -4.22
C ARG A 82 -12.82 -16.74 -4.13
N LEU A 83 -12.63 -17.34 -2.95
CA LEU A 83 -11.71 -18.48 -2.71
C LEU A 83 -11.94 -19.69 -3.64
N GLY A 84 -13.12 -19.83 -4.23
CA GLY A 84 -13.38 -20.85 -5.25
C GLY A 84 -12.39 -20.80 -6.43
N HIS A 85 -11.94 -19.61 -6.81
CA HIS A 85 -11.10 -19.33 -7.98
C HIS A 85 -9.60 -19.35 -7.72
N ALA A 86 -9.17 -19.39 -6.45
CA ALA A 86 -7.76 -19.26 -6.08
C ALA A 86 -7.30 -20.47 -5.27
N PRO A 87 -7.00 -21.61 -5.90
CA PRO A 87 -6.65 -22.84 -5.20
C PRO A 87 -5.40 -22.70 -4.31
N TYR A 88 -4.41 -21.90 -4.70
CA TYR A 88 -3.21 -21.71 -3.86
C TYR A 88 -3.54 -20.88 -2.61
N LEU A 89 -4.14 -19.71 -2.76
CA LEU A 89 -4.58 -18.87 -1.63
C LEU A 89 -5.60 -19.59 -0.75
N ARG A 90 -6.53 -20.36 -1.33
CA ARG A 90 -7.46 -21.22 -0.57
C ARG A 90 -6.72 -22.23 0.30
N SER A 91 -5.62 -22.80 -0.18
CA SER A 91 -4.85 -23.74 0.63
C SER A 91 -4.20 -23.05 1.84
N LEU A 92 -3.73 -21.81 1.70
CA LEU A 92 -3.22 -20.98 2.80
C LEU A 92 -4.31 -20.58 3.80
N MET A 93 -5.53 -20.32 3.33
CA MET A 93 -6.68 -19.96 4.19
C MET A 93 -7.16 -21.10 5.09
N ASN A 94 -6.68 -22.34 4.88
CA ASN A 94 -6.93 -23.44 5.83
C ASN A 94 -6.12 -23.28 7.13
N GLU A 95 -5.10 -22.44 7.14
CA GLU A 95 -4.35 -22.08 8.36
C GLU A 95 -5.09 -20.98 9.12
N SER A 96 -5.38 -21.20 10.40
CA SER A 96 -6.15 -20.26 11.22
C SER A 96 -5.51 -18.88 11.33
N ALA A 97 -4.18 -18.79 11.27
CA ALA A 97 -3.43 -17.54 11.29
C ALA A 97 -3.83 -16.61 10.12
N ASN A 98 -4.13 -17.19 8.95
CA ASN A 98 -4.51 -16.46 7.73
C ASN A 98 -5.99 -16.08 7.69
N GLN A 99 -6.82 -16.63 8.58
CA GLN A 99 -8.25 -16.29 8.68
C GLN A 99 -8.51 -15.01 9.50
N ARG A 100 -7.45 -14.34 9.93
CA ARG A 100 -7.52 -13.14 10.76
C ARG A 100 -7.09 -11.93 9.93
N PRO A 101 -8.03 -11.07 9.50
CA PRO A 101 -7.68 -9.89 8.72
C PRO A 101 -6.83 -8.92 9.53
N ILE A 102 -5.94 -8.20 8.84
CA ILE A 102 -5.27 -7.01 9.36
C ILE A 102 -5.98 -5.76 8.83
N ALA A 103 -5.83 -4.65 9.55
CA ALA A 103 -6.34 -3.35 9.12
C ALA A 103 -5.36 -2.62 8.18
N THR A 104 -5.91 -1.69 7.39
CA THR A 104 -5.13 -0.66 6.68
C THR A 104 -5.41 0.72 7.28
N CYS A 105 -4.73 1.74 6.77
CA CYS A 105 -4.83 3.10 7.24
C CYS A 105 -6.09 3.82 6.74
N ALA A 106 -6.38 4.97 7.33
CA ALA A 106 -7.35 5.94 6.83
C ALA A 106 -6.61 7.16 6.25
N PRO A 107 -6.89 7.58 5.00
CA PRO A 107 -7.73 6.88 4.03
C PRO A 107 -7.07 5.61 3.47
N SER A 108 -7.89 4.64 3.08
CA SER A 108 -7.43 3.37 2.49
C SER A 108 -7.12 3.53 0.99
N THR A 109 -6.17 4.41 0.68
CA THR A 109 -5.69 4.64 -0.69
C THR A 109 -4.28 4.08 -0.84
N THR A 110 -3.90 3.67 -2.05
CA THR A 110 -2.55 3.18 -2.36
C THR A 110 -1.47 4.12 -1.82
N VAL A 111 -1.61 5.44 -2.00
CA VAL A 111 -0.60 6.42 -1.54
C VAL A 111 -0.39 6.35 -0.03
N ALA A 112 -1.47 6.46 0.75
CA ALA A 112 -1.39 6.48 2.20
C ALA A 112 -0.95 5.12 2.76
N ALA A 113 -1.49 4.04 2.20
CA ALA A 113 -1.20 2.67 2.63
C ALA A 113 0.23 2.26 2.30
N MET A 114 0.74 2.59 1.11
CA MET A 114 2.13 2.31 0.71
C MET A 114 3.14 3.08 1.54
N ALA A 115 2.87 4.36 1.84
CA ALA A 115 3.72 5.15 2.72
C ALA A 115 3.73 4.60 4.16
N ALA A 116 2.57 4.24 4.70
CA ALA A 116 2.46 3.62 6.02
C ALA A 116 3.15 2.24 6.07
N PHE A 117 2.98 1.42 5.04
CA PHE A 117 3.65 0.13 4.87
C PHE A 117 5.17 0.28 4.85
N GLY A 118 5.68 1.10 3.94
CA GLY A 118 7.11 1.21 3.68
C GLY A 118 7.91 1.84 4.81
N THR A 119 7.28 2.72 5.59
CA THR A 119 7.91 3.37 6.77
C THR A 119 7.60 2.67 8.08
N GLY A 120 6.61 1.78 8.08
CA GLY A 120 6.02 1.23 9.29
C GLY A 120 5.47 2.31 10.23
N THR A 121 4.92 3.39 9.68
CA THR A 121 4.31 4.49 10.44
C THR A 121 2.85 4.73 10.02
N CYS A 122 2.34 5.97 10.11
CA CYS A 122 0.96 6.32 9.80
C CYS A 122 0.88 7.50 8.82
N PRO A 123 -0.25 7.68 8.10
CA PRO A 123 -0.39 8.74 7.10
C PRO A 123 -0.07 10.17 7.60
N GLY A 124 -0.36 10.45 8.87
CA GLY A 124 -0.05 11.75 9.48
C GLY A 124 1.44 12.02 9.66
N LEU A 125 2.25 10.97 9.92
CA LEU A 125 3.71 11.09 10.01
C LEU A 125 4.39 11.08 8.65
N THR A 126 3.85 10.32 7.69
CA THR A 126 4.40 10.27 6.34
C THR A 126 4.07 11.49 5.50
N ALA A 127 3.10 12.32 5.92
CA ALA A 127 2.53 13.43 5.16
C ALA A 127 1.92 13.02 3.79
N MET A 128 1.72 11.71 3.59
CA MET A 128 1.14 11.12 2.40
C MET A 128 -0.30 10.71 2.74
N ALA A 129 -1.19 11.70 2.79
CA ALA A 129 -2.48 11.57 3.46
C ALA A 129 -3.65 11.21 2.52
N GLY A 130 -3.45 11.13 1.21
CA GLY A 130 -4.50 10.81 0.26
C GLY A 130 -4.02 10.72 -1.18
N TYR A 131 -4.96 10.52 -2.12
CA TYR A 131 -4.63 10.47 -3.55
C TYR A 131 -4.18 11.84 -4.09
N THR A 132 -4.86 12.90 -3.66
CA THR A 132 -4.46 14.29 -3.90
C THR A 132 -4.49 15.08 -2.61
N GLN A 133 -3.61 16.07 -2.47
CA GLN A 133 -3.59 17.00 -1.35
C GLN A 133 -3.12 18.39 -1.79
N LEU A 134 -3.36 19.40 -0.95
CA LEU A 134 -2.84 20.75 -1.21
C LEU A 134 -1.31 20.76 -1.05
N GLU A 135 -0.63 21.30 -2.05
CA GLU A 135 0.77 21.72 -1.93
C GLU A 135 0.79 23.20 -1.53
N PRO A 136 1.23 23.54 -0.30
CA PRO A 136 1.05 24.88 0.25
C PRO A 136 1.80 25.99 -0.49
N ALA A 137 2.98 25.73 -1.07
CA ALA A 137 3.82 26.76 -1.67
C ALA A 137 3.28 27.26 -3.01
N SER A 138 2.74 26.37 -3.83
CA SER A 138 2.13 26.66 -5.14
C SER A 138 0.61 26.80 -5.07
N HIS A 139 0.00 26.44 -3.94
CA HIS A 139 -1.44 26.48 -3.71
C HIS A 139 -2.24 25.68 -4.77
N LYS A 140 -1.67 24.55 -5.18
CA LYS A 140 -2.22 23.61 -6.16
C LYS A 140 -2.45 22.24 -5.53
N LEU A 141 -3.31 21.44 -6.16
CA LEU A 141 -3.47 20.04 -5.78
C LEU A 141 -2.34 19.21 -6.40
N ILE A 142 -1.57 18.52 -5.55
CA ILE A 142 -0.60 17.52 -5.98
C ILE A 142 -1.26 16.14 -5.97
N GLN A 143 -1.09 15.38 -7.05
CA GLN A 143 -1.43 13.96 -7.14
C GLN A 143 -0.22 13.14 -6.69
N LEU A 144 -0.38 12.32 -5.65
CA LEU A 144 0.74 11.74 -4.90
C LEU A 144 1.27 10.39 -5.42
N ILE A 145 0.78 9.89 -6.55
CA ILE A 145 1.40 8.74 -7.23
C ILE A 145 2.54 9.22 -8.14
N GLN A 146 2.31 10.32 -8.86
CA GLN A 146 3.27 10.89 -9.81
C GLN A 146 3.89 12.20 -9.33
N PHE A 147 3.41 12.77 -8.23
CA PHE A 147 3.83 14.07 -7.69
C PHE A 147 3.65 15.20 -8.71
N LYS A 148 2.52 15.20 -9.42
CA LYS A 148 2.21 16.20 -10.46
C LYS A 148 0.96 16.97 -10.10
N ASP A 149 0.76 18.09 -10.79
CA ASP A 149 -0.43 18.91 -10.65
C ASP A 149 -1.64 18.07 -11.07
N ALA A 150 -2.55 17.84 -10.12
CA ALA A 150 -3.70 16.97 -10.28
C ALA A 150 -4.70 17.50 -11.31
N LEU A 151 -4.68 18.81 -11.57
CA LEU A 151 -5.58 19.50 -12.48
C LEU A 151 -4.89 19.92 -13.79
N ALA A 152 -3.59 19.68 -13.93
CA ALA A 152 -2.88 20.00 -15.16
C ALA A 152 -3.33 19.09 -16.32
N PRO A 153 -3.43 19.63 -17.54
CA PRO A 153 -3.73 18.82 -18.72
C PRO A 153 -2.66 17.75 -18.93
N LYS A 154 -3.08 16.61 -19.52
CA LYS A 154 -2.13 15.55 -19.88
C LYS A 154 -1.05 16.13 -20.82
N PRO A 155 0.23 15.78 -20.60
CA PRO A 155 1.29 16.27 -21.46
C PRO A 155 1.05 15.80 -22.89
N ALA A 156 1.34 16.68 -23.86
CA ALA A 156 1.20 16.39 -25.29
C ALA A 156 2.03 15.16 -25.70
N ASN A 157 3.14 14.90 -25.00
CA ASN A 157 3.91 13.67 -25.13
C ASN A 157 4.13 13.03 -23.74
N PRO A 158 3.55 11.86 -23.44
CA PRO A 158 3.68 11.19 -22.15
C PRO A 158 5.09 10.63 -21.89
N HIS A 159 5.96 10.60 -22.89
CA HIS A 159 7.36 10.17 -22.76
C HIS A 159 8.31 11.27 -22.30
N ILE A 160 7.86 12.53 -22.25
CA ILE A 160 8.66 13.62 -21.70
C ILE A 160 8.51 13.60 -20.17
N PRO A 161 9.60 13.39 -19.41
CA PRO A 161 9.55 13.45 -17.95
C PRO A 161 9.13 14.85 -17.50
N VAL A 162 8.16 14.90 -16.58
CA VAL A 162 7.79 16.13 -15.88
C VAL A 162 8.36 16.00 -14.47
N PRO A 163 9.19 16.95 -14.02
CA PRO A 163 9.70 16.95 -12.64
C PRO A 163 8.55 16.91 -11.64
N PRO A 164 8.75 16.27 -10.47
CA PRO A 164 7.75 16.30 -9.42
C PRO A 164 7.57 17.72 -8.89
N MET A 165 6.35 18.08 -8.49
CA MET A 165 6.03 19.39 -7.90
C MET A 165 6.73 19.63 -6.57
N VAL A 166 6.97 18.56 -5.83
CA VAL A 166 7.67 18.54 -4.54
C VAL A 166 8.66 17.39 -4.59
N ASP A 167 9.84 17.58 -4.03
CA ASP A 167 10.78 16.47 -3.86
C ASP A 167 10.11 15.37 -3.00
N PRO A 168 10.05 14.11 -3.47
CA PRO A 168 9.54 12.99 -2.70
C PRO A 168 10.12 12.86 -1.29
N LEU A 169 11.41 13.19 -1.11
CA LEU A 169 12.11 13.11 0.18
C LEU A 169 11.77 14.31 1.10
N ASP A 170 11.41 15.46 0.52
CA ASP A 170 10.98 16.61 1.31
C ASP A 170 9.56 16.42 1.84
N LEU A 171 8.68 15.79 1.05
CA LEU A 171 7.31 15.51 1.46
C LEU A 171 7.27 14.38 2.49
N GLN A 172 7.87 13.23 2.17
CA GLN A 172 7.90 12.07 3.04
C GLN A 172 9.28 11.96 3.70
N ARG A 173 9.35 12.32 4.98
CA ARG A 173 10.62 12.44 5.73
C ARG A 173 10.91 11.28 6.69
N GLU A 174 9.95 10.40 6.94
CA GLU A 174 10.20 9.23 7.76
C GLU A 174 11.09 8.25 7.00
N GLU A 175 12.14 7.77 7.65
CA GLU A 175 13.00 6.72 7.10
C GLU A 175 12.18 5.44 6.84
N THR A 176 12.36 4.86 5.66
CA THR A 176 11.72 3.60 5.31
C THR A 176 12.35 2.42 6.07
N VAL A 177 11.58 1.36 6.30
CA VAL A 177 12.12 0.12 6.90
C VAL A 177 13.19 -0.49 5.98
N PHE A 178 13.08 -0.28 4.67
CA PHE A 178 14.09 -0.73 3.71
C PHE A 178 15.42 0.01 3.86
N GLU A 179 15.41 1.35 4.05
CA GLU A 179 16.62 2.12 4.37
C GLU A 179 17.25 1.63 5.68
N LYS A 180 16.44 1.41 6.73
CA LYS A 180 16.91 0.89 8.03
C LYS A 180 17.58 -0.47 7.92
N LEU A 181 17.06 -1.35 7.06
CA LEU A 181 17.65 -2.66 6.78
C LEU A 181 18.94 -2.51 5.97
N ALA A 182 18.95 -1.67 4.93
CA ALA A 182 20.14 -1.40 4.13
C ALA A 182 21.29 -0.81 4.98
N ALA A 183 20.97 0.07 5.94
CA ALA A 183 21.93 0.64 6.88
C ALA A 183 22.53 -0.40 7.85
N GLN A 184 21.84 -1.53 8.05
CA GLN A 184 22.33 -2.71 8.78
C GLN A 184 23.03 -3.73 7.85
N GLU A 185 23.35 -3.34 6.61
CA GLU A 185 23.95 -4.19 5.58
C GLU A 185 23.08 -5.40 5.19
N VAL A 186 21.78 -5.33 5.47
CA VAL A 186 20.82 -6.36 5.04
C VAL A 186 20.45 -6.14 3.59
N ARG A 187 20.53 -7.20 2.78
CA ARG A 187 20.06 -7.13 1.39
C ARG A 187 18.55 -6.84 1.36
N VAL A 188 18.20 -5.77 0.67
CA VAL A 188 16.82 -5.37 0.37
C VAL A 188 16.61 -5.22 -1.13
N THR A 189 15.61 -5.92 -1.67
CA THR A 189 15.35 -5.95 -3.12
C THR A 189 13.87 -5.68 -3.40
N SER A 190 13.59 -4.79 -4.34
CA SER A 190 12.23 -4.59 -4.87
C SER A 190 12.11 -5.23 -6.25
N SER A 191 11.00 -5.93 -6.51
CA SER A 191 10.67 -6.47 -7.81
C SER A 191 9.32 -5.94 -8.30
N GLY A 192 9.33 -5.29 -9.46
CA GLY A 192 8.17 -4.57 -9.96
C GLY A 192 8.30 -4.20 -11.44
N LEU A 193 7.36 -3.40 -11.95
CA LEU A 193 7.44 -2.90 -13.32
C LEU A 193 8.59 -1.88 -13.45
N PRO A 194 9.30 -1.81 -14.60
CA PRO A 194 10.39 -0.86 -14.79
C PRO A 194 9.98 0.60 -14.56
N LYS A 195 8.75 0.97 -14.96
CA LYS A 195 8.22 2.33 -14.80
C LYS A 195 8.03 2.80 -13.35
N PHE A 196 8.05 1.89 -12.37
CA PHE A 196 7.99 2.26 -10.95
C PHE A 196 9.38 2.40 -10.33
N SER A 197 10.43 1.96 -11.03
CA SER A 197 11.80 2.27 -10.62
C SER A 197 11.98 3.78 -10.67
N LYS A 198 12.42 4.37 -9.56
CA LYS A 198 12.58 5.83 -9.40
C LYS A 198 11.30 6.63 -9.67
N SER A 199 10.13 6.01 -9.50
CA SER A 199 8.89 6.79 -9.50
C SER A 199 8.77 7.57 -8.19
N PRO A 200 8.17 8.77 -8.18
CA PRO A 200 8.08 9.60 -6.98
C PRO A 200 7.47 8.88 -5.77
N LEU A 201 6.42 8.09 -5.97
CA LEU A 201 5.84 7.27 -4.89
C LEU A 201 6.82 6.22 -4.36
N THR A 202 7.59 5.55 -5.24
CA THR A 202 8.61 4.59 -4.82
C THR A 202 9.72 5.27 -4.02
N GLU A 203 10.16 6.46 -4.44
CA GLU A 203 11.19 7.23 -3.73
C GLU A 203 10.68 7.75 -2.38
N ALA A 204 9.43 8.19 -2.31
CA ALA A 204 8.80 8.62 -1.06
C ALA A 204 8.55 7.45 -0.10
N ALA A 205 8.05 6.31 -0.57
CA ALA A 205 7.52 5.28 0.33
C ALA A 205 8.38 4.02 0.47
N LEU A 206 9.21 3.69 -0.53
CA LEU A 206 9.85 2.37 -0.66
C LEU A 206 11.34 2.47 -1.01
N ARG A 207 11.98 3.62 -0.78
CA ARG A 207 13.41 3.83 -1.05
C ARG A 207 14.30 2.94 -0.17
N GLY A 208 15.57 2.81 -0.55
CA GLY A 208 16.54 1.93 0.14
C GLY A 208 16.69 0.54 -0.47
N THR A 209 15.83 0.13 -1.41
CA THR A 209 15.93 -1.19 -2.07
C THR A 209 16.74 -1.16 -3.36
N ASP A 210 17.45 -2.25 -3.69
CA ASP A 210 17.89 -2.52 -5.06
C ASP A 210 16.68 -2.92 -5.94
N TYR A 211 16.35 -2.12 -6.95
CA TYR A 211 15.12 -2.27 -7.73
C TYR A 211 15.34 -3.09 -9.01
N GLN A 212 14.72 -4.27 -9.07
CA GLN A 212 14.75 -5.18 -10.22
C GLN A 212 13.47 -5.09 -11.06
N GLY A 213 13.53 -4.27 -12.11
CA GLY A 213 12.40 -4.03 -13.02
C GLY A 213 12.22 -5.12 -14.08
N ASN A 214 11.03 -5.71 -14.18
CA ASN A 214 10.68 -6.65 -15.25
C ASN A 214 9.26 -6.41 -15.80
N VAL A 215 9.10 -6.55 -17.13
CA VAL A 215 7.85 -6.22 -17.83
C VAL A 215 6.78 -7.30 -17.61
N THR A 216 7.14 -8.58 -17.72
CA THR A 216 6.16 -9.65 -17.59
C THR A 216 5.89 -10.00 -16.12
N PRO A 217 4.66 -10.41 -15.76
CA PRO A 217 4.35 -10.84 -14.40
C PRO A 217 5.21 -12.03 -13.95
N ARG A 218 5.42 -13.01 -14.84
CA ARG A 218 6.27 -14.18 -14.59
C ARG A 218 7.70 -13.78 -14.24
N ASP A 219 8.31 -12.87 -14.98
CA ASP A 219 9.70 -12.49 -14.76
C ASP A 219 9.89 -11.72 -13.45
N ARG A 220 8.90 -10.93 -13.02
CA ARG A 220 8.89 -10.29 -11.69
C ARG A 220 8.87 -11.35 -10.57
N VAL A 221 7.96 -12.32 -10.66
CA VAL A 221 7.89 -13.43 -9.69
C VAL A 221 9.21 -14.19 -9.61
N LEU A 222 9.80 -14.54 -10.75
CA LEU A 222 11.06 -15.27 -10.80
C LEU A 222 12.24 -14.41 -10.32
N ALA A 223 12.24 -13.10 -10.56
CA ALA A 223 13.24 -12.18 -10.02
C ALA A 223 13.17 -12.11 -8.49
N ALA A 224 11.97 -11.99 -7.91
CA ALA A 224 11.78 -12.01 -6.47
C ALA A 224 12.26 -13.34 -5.84
N ALA A 225 11.91 -14.48 -6.46
CA ALA A 225 12.39 -15.78 -6.02
C ALA A 225 13.92 -15.91 -6.11
N ARG A 226 14.54 -15.42 -7.19
CA ARG A 226 16.01 -15.42 -7.33
C ARG A 226 16.68 -14.54 -6.27
N ALA A 227 16.16 -13.34 -6.01
CA ALA A 227 16.70 -12.44 -5.00
C ALA A 227 16.68 -13.06 -3.60
N SER A 228 15.65 -13.83 -3.28
CA SER A 228 15.51 -14.52 -1.98
C SER A 228 16.52 -15.66 -1.72
N ARG A 229 17.36 -16.02 -2.70
CA ARG A 229 18.48 -16.98 -2.52
C ARG A 229 19.59 -16.43 -1.63
N THR A 230 19.66 -15.10 -1.49
CA THR A 230 20.54 -14.43 -0.56
C THR A 230 19.70 -13.96 0.63
N PRO A 231 20.14 -14.21 1.89
CA PRO A 231 19.44 -13.74 3.10
C PRO A 231 19.04 -12.26 3.04
N GLY A 232 17.92 -11.91 3.70
CA GLY A 232 17.37 -10.54 3.75
C GLY A 232 15.90 -10.44 3.32
N LEU A 233 15.48 -9.26 2.85
CA LEU A 233 14.08 -8.97 2.51
C LEU A 233 13.86 -8.66 1.03
N THR A 234 12.87 -9.28 0.41
CA THR A 234 12.44 -8.99 -0.97
C THR A 234 11.00 -8.50 -0.99
N TYR A 235 10.74 -7.37 -1.63
CA TYR A 235 9.40 -6.83 -1.89
C TYR A 235 8.96 -7.15 -3.32
N LEU A 236 7.78 -7.73 -3.49
CA LEU A 236 7.17 -7.99 -4.80
C LEU A 236 5.81 -7.28 -4.88
N TYR A 237 5.64 -6.44 -5.91
CA TYR A 237 4.39 -5.71 -6.12
C TYR A 237 3.58 -6.28 -7.29
N ILE A 238 2.30 -6.56 -7.05
CA ILE A 238 1.32 -7.04 -8.04
C ILE A 238 0.16 -6.05 -8.08
N ARG A 239 -0.14 -5.51 -9.26
CA ARG A 239 -1.06 -4.35 -9.42
C ARG A 239 -2.43 -4.69 -10.03
N ASP A 240 -2.61 -5.96 -10.38
CA ASP A 240 -3.59 -6.35 -11.40
C ASP A 240 -5.02 -6.34 -10.84
N ALA A 241 -5.21 -6.71 -9.56
CA ALA A 241 -6.53 -6.73 -8.92
C ALA A 241 -7.14 -5.33 -8.82
N ASP A 242 -6.41 -4.35 -8.28
CA ASP A 242 -6.85 -2.96 -8.23
C ASP A 242 -7.16 -2.38 -9.63
N LYS A 243 -6.20 -2.51 -10.56
CA LYS A 243 -6.36 -1.97 -11.91
C LYS A 243 -7.60 -2.53 -12.60
N VAL A 244 -7.84 -3.83 -12.51
CA VAL A 244 -9.01 -4.45 -13.15
C VAL A 244 -10.29 -4.11 -12.39
N GLY A 245 -10.26 -4.11 -11.06
CA GLY A 245 -11.38 -3.75 -10.20
C GLY A 245 -11.89 -2.33 -10.47
N HIS A 246 -11.00 -1.36 -10.64
CA HIS A 246 -11.39 0.01 -10.99
C HIS A 246 -12.04 0.15 -12.37
N ASN A 247 -11.70 -0.71 -13.33
CA ASN A 247 -12.26 -0.62 -14.69
C ASN A 247 -13.57 -1.39 -14.84
N TYR A 248 -13.75 -2.49 -14.08
CA TYR A 248 -14.85 -3.44 -14.32
C TYR A 248 -15.66 -3.81 -13.08
N GLY A 249 -15.27 -3.38 -11.88
CA GLY A 249 -15.84 -3.84 -10.62
C GLY A 249 -15.17 -5.12 -10.12
N TRP A 250 -15.08 -5.27 -8.79
CA TRP A 250 -14.39 -6.40 -8.16
C TRP A 250 -15.18 -7.72 -8.27
N ASP A 251 -16.47 -7.64 -8.53
CA ASP A 251 -17.37 -8.79 -8.69
C ASP A 251 -17.49 -9.27 -10.15
N SER A 252 -16.82 -8.60 -11.09
CA SER A 252 -16.85 -8.93 -12.52
C SER A 252 -16.03 -10.18 -12.90
N GLU A 253 -16.38 -10.80 -14.04
CA GLU A 253 -15.59 -11.88 -14.63
C GLU A 253 -14.16 -11.46 -14.98
N HIS A 254 -13.96 -10.19 -15.38
CA HIS A 254 -12.62 -9.64 -15.63
C HIS A 254 -11.77 -9.65 -14.36
N TRP A 255 -12.34 -9.25 -13.22
CA TRP A 255 -11.64 -9.27 -11.94
C TRP A 255 -11.36 -10.72 -11.50
N VAL A 256 -12.31 -11.63 -11.66
CA VAL A 256 -12.12 -13.06 -11.36
C VAL A 256 -10.96 -13.62 -12.19
N ALA A 257 -10.90 -13.36 -13.49
CA ALA A 257 -9.79 -13.78 -14.34
C ALA A 257 -8.46 -13.18 -13.87
N ALA A 258 -8.42 -11.89 -13.50
CA ALA A 258 -7.20 -11.28 -12.94
C ALA A 258 -6.78 -11.97 -11.62
N PHE A 259 -7.74 -12.30 -10.77
CA PHE A 259 -7.51 -12.97 -9.50
C PHE A 259 -6.95 -14.40 -9.68
N GLU A 260 -7.46 -15.17 -10.65
CA GLU A 260 -6.90 -16.48 -11.03
C GLU A 260 -5.43 -16.37 -11.49
N HIS A 261 -5.09 -15.33 -12.27
CA HIS A 261 -3.72 -15.08 -12.69
C HIS A 261 -2.81 -14.66 -11.52
N ILE A 262 -3.34 -13.94 -10.53
CA ILE A 262 -2.60 -13.59 -9.31
C ILE A 262 -2.32 -14.86 -8.48
N ASP A 263 -3.32 -15.72 -8.29
CA ASP A 263 -3.14 -17.00 -7.59
C ASP A 263 -2.05 -17.87 -8.26
N ALA A 264 -2.09 -17.96 -9.59
CA ALA A 264 -1.08 -18.69 -10.37
C ALA A 264 0.34 -18.11 -10.20
N GLN A 265 0.48 -16.78 -10.14
CA GLN A 265 1.75 -16.10 -9.88
C GLN A 265 2.28 -16.41 -8.47
N LEU A 266 1.41 -16.36 -7.46
CA LEU A 266 1.77 -16.66 -6.08
C LEU A 266 2.15 -18.14 -5.90
N ALA A 267 1.43 -19.05 -6.57
CA ALA A 267 1.78 -20.47 -6.61
C ALA A 267 3.14 -20.69 -7.29
N LEU A 268 3.44 -19.97 -8.38
CA LEU A 268 4.75 -20.00 -9.02
C LEU A 268 5.85 -19.50 -8.08
N LEU A 269 5.61 -18.40 -7.35
CA LEU A 269 6.54 -17.86 -6.37
C LEU A 269 6.87 -18.93 -5.31
N LYS A 270 5.86 -19.57 -4.74
CA LYS A 270 6.04 -20.62 -3.72
C LYS A 270 6.89 -21.79 -4.21
N ARG A 271 6.72 -22.21 -5.47
CA ARG A 271 7.52 -23.29 -6.07
C ARG A 271 8.95 -22.86 -6.42
N SER A 272 9.16 -21.57 -6.69
CA SER A 272 10.43 -21.05 -7.19
C SER A 272 11.35 -20.52 -6.09
N ALA A 273 10.77 -20.10 -4.96
CA ALA A 273 11.51 -19.63 -3.81
C ALA A 273 12.31 -20.78 -3.15
N PRO A 274 13.50 -20.50 -2.61
CA PRO A 274 14.27 -21.48 -1.84
C PRO A 274 13.47 -22.06 -0.66
N LYS A 275 13.80 -23.29 -0.28
CA LYS A 275 13.26 -23.89 0.95
C LYS A 275 13.69 -23.04 2.15
N GLY A 276 12.77 -22.78 3.07
CA GLY A 276 13.00 -21.95 4.25
C GLY A 276 12.74 -20.46 4.04
N THR A 277 12.44 -20.01 2.82
CA THR A 277 12.02 -18.62 2.58
C THR A 277 10.61 -18.38 3.13
N LEU A 278 10.47 -17.38 4.02
CA LEU A 278 9.18 -16.89 4.49
C LEU A 278 8.52 -16.09 3.36
N ILE A 279 7.27 -16.40 3.02
CA ILE A 279 6.47 -15.63 2.05
C ILE A 279 5.27 -15.05 2.78
N VAL A 280 5.16 -13.72 2.82
CA VAL A 280 4.03 -12.99 3.40
C VAL A 280 3.27 -12.29 2.29
N ILE A 281 1.97 -12.56 2.18
CA ILE A 281 1.10 -11.96 1.15
C ILE A 281 0.16 -10.99 1.85
N VAL A 282 0.18 -9.74 1.43
CA VAL A 282 -0.63 -8.65 1.98
C VAL A 282 -1.25 -7.82 0.86
N ALA A 283 -2.17 -6.94 1.23
CA ALA A 283 -2.72 -5.92 0.36
C ALA A 283 -2.68 -4.57 1.07
N ASP A 284 -2.59 -3.50 0.30
CA ASP A 284 -2.65 -2.12 0.78
C ASP A 284 -4.07 -1.71 1.15
N HIS A 285 -5.07 -2.14 0.37
CA HIS A 285 -6.49 -1.95 0.66
C HIS A 285 -7.35 -3.04 -0.01
N GLY A 286 -8.67 -2.95 0.19
CA GLY A 286 -9.67 -3.73 -0.54
C GLY A 286 -10.38 -2.93 -1.60
N MET A 287 -11.42 -3.51 -2.17
CA MET A 287 -12.31 -2.86 -3.13
C MET A 287 -13.76 -3.06 -2.70
N VAL A 288 -14.56 -2.01 -2.85
CA VAL A 288 -16.02 -2.05 -2.61
C VAL A 288 -16.74 -1.61 -3.87
N GLN A 289 -17.98 -2.06 -4.03
CA GLN A 289 -18.84 -1.58 -5.11
C GLN A 289 -19.42 -0.22 -4.73
N THR A 290 -19.39 0.72 -5.67
CA THR A 290 -20.02 2.04 -5.50
C THR A 290 -21.42 2.00 -6.09
N ASP A 291 -22.40 2.50 -5.32
CA ASP A 291 -23.76 2.75 -5.80
C ASP A 291 -23.84 4.14 -6.41
N MET A 292 -24.16 4.22 -7.71
CA MET A 292 -24.22 5.48 -8.44
C MET A 292 -25.40 6.36 -7.98
N ASP A 293 -26.44 5.76 -7.41
CA ASP A 293 -27.60 6.48 -6.88
C ASP A 293 -27.29 7.13 -5.51
N GLN A 294 -26.23 6.68 -4.83
CA GLN A 294 -25.73 7.26 -3.59
C GLN A 294 -24.60 8.28 -3.82
N ARG A 295 -24.30 8.63 -5.08
CA ARG A 295 -23.27 9.59 -5.40
C ARG A 295 -23.68 11.00 -4.99
N ILE A 296 -22.85 11.64 -4.18
CA ILE A 296 -22.97 13.06 -3.86
C ILE A 296 -22.07 13.85 -4.80
N ASP A 297 -22.67 14.74 -5.59
CA ASP A 297 -21.93 15.70 -6.39
C ASP A 297 -21.73 16.99 -5.57
N ILE A 298 -20.50 17.20 -5.13
CA ILE A 298 -20.12 18.36 -4.32
C ILE A 298 -20.40 19.66 -5.08
N ALA A 299 -20.22 19.70 -6.39
CA ALA A 299 -20.30 20.93 -7.18
C ALA A 299 -21.72 21.51 -7.25
N VAL A 300 -22.75 20.66 -7.07
CA VAL A 300 -24.16 21.06 -7.10
C VAL A 300 -24.76 21.22 -5.71
N GLU A 301 -24.00 20.96 -4.64
CA GLU A 301 -24.46 21.07 -3.26
C GLU A 301 -23.95 22.38 -2.61
N PRO A 302 -24.83 23.39 -2.42
CA PRO A 302 -24.43 24.69 -1.89
C PRO A 302 -23.84 24.63 -0.48
N GLN A 303 -24.23 23.64 0.34
CA GLN A 303 -23.69 23.49 1.69
C GLN A 303 -22.24 23.01 1.67
N LEU A 304 -21.87 22.16 0.71
CA LEU A 304 -20.53 21.57 0.60
C LEU A 304 -19.53 22.47 -0.14
N THR A 305 -20.01 23.43 -0.93
CA THR A 305 -19.15 24.40 -1.66
C THR A 305 -18.92 25.69 -0.90
N ARG A 306 -19.69 25.95 0.17
CA ARG A 306 -19.62 27.20 0.91
C ARG A 306 -18.26 27.39 1.56
N GLY A 307 -17.55 28.44 1.14
CA GLY A 307 -16.23 28.77 1.68
C GLY A 307 -15.12 27.84 1.21
N VAL A 308 -15.36 26.92 0.28
CA VAL A 308 -14.33 26.02 -0.24
C VAL A 308 -13.59 26.68 -1.40
N SER A 309 -12.26 26.62 -1.39
CA SER A 309 -11.38 27.08 -2.47
C SER A 309 -10.92 25.94 -3.37
N LEU A 310 -10.64 24.77 -2.81
CA LEU A 310 -10.19 23.57 -3.53
C LEU A 310 -10.79 22.31 -2.90
N VAL A 311 -11.08 21.30 -3.73
CA VAL A 311 -11.49 19.96 -3.30
C VAL A 311 -10.47 18.96 -3.82
N GLY A 312 -9.82 18.25 -2.91
CA GLY A 312 -8.88 17.16 -3.16
C GLY A 312 -9.38 15.83 -2.59
N GLY A 313 -8.46 14.91 -2.33
CA GLY A 313 -8.76 13.55 -1.89
C GLY A 313 -9.07 12.59 -3.04
N GLY A 314 -9.85 11.55 -2.75
CA GLY A 314 -10.35 10.55 -3.70
C GLY A 314 -11.87 10.37 -3.61
N ALA A 315 -12.44 9.51 -4.44
CA ALA A 315 -13.90 9.36 -4.52
C ALA A 315 -14.58 8.91 -3.20
N ALA A 316 -13.85 8.20 -2.33
CA ALA A 316 -14.36 7.70 -1.05
C ALA A 316 -14.08 8.65 0.15
N LEU A 317 -13.10 9.54 0.04
CA LEU A 317 -12.78 10.54 1.05
C LEU A 317 -12.28 11.80 0.33
N ALA A 318 -13.05 12.88 0.41
CA ALA A 318 -12.68 14.17 -0.15
C ALA A 318 -12.13 15.09 0.94
N ASP A 319 -11.12 15.87 0.59
CA ASP A 319 -10.53 16.89 1.46
C ASP A 319 -10.88 18.27 0.91
N ALA A 320 -11.34 19.19 1.76
CA ALA A 320 -11.69 20.55 1.35
C ALA A 320 -10.71 21.57 1.93
N VAL A 321 -10.16 22.43 1.07
CA VAL A 321 -9.42 23.62 1.48
C VAL A 321 -10.42 24.77 1.57
N CYS A 322 -10.54 25.40 2.73
CA CYS A 322 -11.47 26.52 2.94
C CYS A 322 -10.76 27.88 2.78
N ARG A 323 -11.48 28.87 2.27
CA ARG A 323 -11.08 30.28 2.26
C ARG A 323 -11.05 30.79 3.70
N ALA A 324 -10.06 31.61 4.04
CA ALA A 324 -10.08 32.37 5.28
C ALA A 324 -11.33 33.26 5.30
N GLY A 325 -12.10 33.18 6.38
CA GLY A 325 -13.28 34.02 6.62
C GLY A 325 -12.92 35.39 7.13
#